data_AF-A0A8J4E063-F1
#
_entry.id   AF-A0A8J4E063-F1
#
_cell.length_a   1.000
_cell.length_b   1.000
_cell.length_c   1.000
_cell.angle_alpha   90.00
_cell.angle_beta   90.00
_cell.angle_gamma   90.00
#
_symmetry.space_group_name_H-M   'P 1'
#
loop_
_entity.id
_entity.type
_entity.pdbx_description
1 polymer ?
#
loop_
_entity_poly.entity_id
_entity_poly.type
_entity_poly.pdbx_seq_one_letter_code
_entity_poly.pdbx_strand_id
1 'polypeptide(L)'
;MTVDDDAALAGVLHGIHTGVLEWLDWYLADQVDPAAVAAFRHAVGEPDPASVTAMAGVVVDLAWWLDTCDEDEVDSHVVVKVLESVVSDLDELPAAHRRRLLDVLEDLAAAEPHEGRRYELRLFPFATGLTEEEFDDDPPGPRAWVPPAAR
;
A
#
# COMPACT_ATOMS: atom_id res chain seq x y z
N MET A 1 3.10 19.65 13.45
CA MET A 1 3.15 18.17 13.43
C MET A 1 4.24 17.74 14.39
N THR A 2 3.88 16.90 15.34
CA THR A 2 4.75 16.43 16.42
C THR A 2 5.22 15.01 16.15
N VAL A 3 6.27 14.56 16.85
CA VAL A 3 6.71 13.16 16.81
C VAL A 3 5.58 12.20 17.23
N ASP A 4 4.72 12.65 18.14
CA ASP A 4 3.55 11.87 18.59
C ASP A 4 2.50 11.72 17.48
N ASP A 5 2.32 12.73 16.62
CA ASP A 5 1.43 12.67 15.46
C ASP A 5 1.95 11.69 14.39
N ASP A 6 3.26 11.70 14.12
CA ASP A 6 3.90 10.76 13.19
C ASP A 6 3.81 9.32 13.73
N ALA A 7 4.06 9.10 15.02
CA ALA A 7 3.90 7.78 15.63
C ALA A 7 2.44 7.27 15.56
N ALA A 8 1.46 8.16 15.74
CA ALA A 8 0.04 7.81 15.61
C ALA A 8 -0.32 7.42 14.17
N LEU A 9 0.13 8.21 13.18
CA LEU A 9 -0.08 7.87 11.77
C LEU A 9 0.62 6.56 11.38
N ALA A 10 1.87 6.36 11.81
CA ALA A 10 2.60 5.10 11.58
C ALA A 10 1.82 3.90 12.16
N GLY A 11 1.25 4.05 13.37
CA GLY A 11 0.40 3.04 13.98
C GLY A 11 -0.85 2.71 13.18
N VAL A 12 -1.52 3.71 12.58
CA VAL A 12 -2.68 3.47 11.70
C VAL A 12 -2.26 2.72 10.44
N LEU A 13 -1.20 3.17 9.76
CA LEU A 13 -0.69 2.51 8.55
C LEU A 13 -0.20 1.08 8.83
N HIS A 14 0.42 0.87 9.99
CA HIS A 14 0.79 -0.46 10.47
C HIS A 14 -0.44 -1.34 10.65
N GLY A 15 -1.49 -0.82 11.30
CA GLY A 15 -2.76 -1.52 11.48
C GLY A 15 -3.42 -1.91 10.16
N ILE A 16 -3.41 -1.03 9.15
CA ILE A 16 -3.90 -1.33 7.80
C ILE A 16 -3.11 -2.50 7.21
N HIS A 17 -1.77 -2.40 7.18
CA HIS A 17 -0.92 -3.44 6.61
C HIS A 17 -1.09 -4.80 7.30
N THR A 18 -1.05 -4.84 8.63
CA THR A 18 -1.19 -6.10 9.37
C THR A 18 -2.61 -6.63 9.29
N GLY A 19 -3.62 -5.76 9.40
CA GLY A 19 -5.03 -6.15 9.35
C GLY A 19 -5.41 -6.76 8.01
N VAL A 20 -4.94 -6.20 6.89
CA VAL A 20 -5.11 -6.79 5.56
C VAL A 20 -4.47 -8.16 5.47
N LEU A 21 -3.21 -8.29 5.87
CA LEU A 21 -2.49 -9.56 5.79
C LEU A 21 -3.13 -10.64 6.68
N GLU A 22 -3.56 -10.29 7.89
CA GLU A 22 -4.30 -11.19 8.77
C GLU A 22 -5.65 -11.60 8.16
N TRP A 23 -6.34 -10.67 7.49
CA TRP A 23 -7.61 -10.96 6.83
C TRP A 23 -7.43 -11.90 5.64
N LEU A 24 -6.38 -11.73 4.84
CA LEU A 24 -6.05 -12.64 3.75
C LEU A 24 -5.82 -14.09 4.26
N ASP A 25 -5.23 -14.27 5.44
CA ASP A 25 -5.02 -15.60 6.03
C ASP A 25 -6.33 -16.31 6.42
N TRP A 26 -7.46 -15.61 6.47
CA TRP A 26 -8.76 -16.20 6.81
C TRP A 26 -9.48 -16.82 5.60
N TYR A 27 -9.06 -16.47 4.39
CA TYR A 27 -9.63 -17.01 3.18
C TYR A 27 -9.15 -18.43 2.92
N LEU A 28 -9.98 -19.18 2.19
CA LEU A 28 -9.63 -20.53 1.78
C LEU A 28 -8.56 -20.51 0.69
N ALA A 29 -7.80 -21.59 0.57
CA ALA A 29 -6.68 -21.68 -0.36
C ALA A 29 -7.09 -21.67 -1.85
N ASP A 30 -8.38 -21.84 -2.16
CA ASP A 30 -8.94 -21.67 -3.50
C ASP A 30 -9.33 -20.22 -3.81
N GLN A 31 -9.28 -19.32 -2.82
CA GLN A 31 -9.53 -17.88 -2.97
C GLN A 31 -8.27 -17.04 -2.77
N VAL A 32 -7.32 -17.50 -1.95
CA VAL A 32 -6.05 -16.83 -1.68
C VAL A 32 -4.96 -17.89 -1.63
N ASP A 33 -3.97 -17.80 -2.51
CA ASP A 33 -2.78 -18.65 -2.45
C ASP A 33 -1.91 -18.22 -1.25
N PRO A 34 -1.78 -19.06 -0.21
CA PRO A 34 -0.95 -18.74 0.94
C PRO A 34 0.54 -18.56 0.57
N ALA A 35 1.00 -19.17 -0.53
CA ALA A 35 2.37 -19.00 -1.00
C ALA A 35 2.62 -17.60 -1.57
N ALA A 36 1.65 -17.02 -2.28
CA ALA A 36 1.72 -15.65 -2.78
C ALA A 36 1.81 -14.64 -1.63
N VAL A 37 0.94 -14.77 -0.62
CA VAL A 37 0.97 -13.91 0.59
C VAL A 37 2.29 -14.07 1.34
N ALA A 38 2.79 -15.29 1.49
CA ALA A 38 4.09 -15.54 2.12
C ALA A 38 5.25 -14.93 1.33
N ALA A 39 5.21 -14.99 0.00
CA ALA A 39 6.21 -14.38 -0.87
C ALA A 39 6.20 -12.85 -0.73
N PHE A 40 5.03 -12.22 -0.71
CA PHE A 40 4.89 -10.79 -0.46
C PHE A 40 5.50 -10.40 0.90
N ARG A 41 5.12 -11.08 1.99
CA ARG A 41 5.66 -10.85 3.34
C ARG A 41 7.18 -10.97 3.37
N HIS A 42 7.72 -12.02 2.75
CA HIS A 42 9.17 -12.24 2.70
C HIS A 42 9.90 -11.12 1.94
N ALA A 43 9.34 -10.68 0.82
CA ALA A 43 9.91 -9.65 -0.02
C ALA A 43 9.88 -8.25 0.63
N VAL A 44 8.80 -7.92 1.34
CA VAL A 44 8.68 -6.65 2.09
C VAL A 44 9.53 -6.67 3.36
N GLY A 45 9.68 -7.83 4.01
CA GLY A 45 10.42 -7.97 5.25
C GLY A 45 9.67 -7.41 6.46
N GLU A 46 10.42 -6.93 7.45
CA GLU A 46 9.89 -6.35 8.69
C GLU A 46 10.08 -4.82 8.65
N PRO A 47 9.12 -4.04 8.11
CA PRO A 47 9.20 -2.59 8.13
C PRO A 47 9.16 -2.06 9.56
N ASP A 48 9.81 -0.93 9.82
CA ASP A 48 9.73 -0.26 11.13
C ASP A 48 8.30 0.26 11.37
N PRO A 49 7.53 -0.33 12.31
CA PRO A 49 6.15 0.06 12.55
C PRO A 49 6.00 1.46 13.16
N ALA A 50 7.09 2.05 13.67
CA ALA A 50 7.08 3.42 14.20
C ALA A 50 7.40 4.48 13.13
N SER A 51 7.82 4.07 11.93
CA SER A 51 8.20 4.97 10.85
C SER A 51 7.05 5.18 9.87
N VAL A 52 6.51 6.42 9.81
CA VAL A 52 5.49 6.80 8.82
C VAL A 52 6.00 6.53 7.40
N THR A 53 7.26 6.86 7.12
CA THR A 53 7.85 6.66 5.79
C THR A 53 7.91 5.17 5.42
N ALA A 54 8.37 4.31 6.33
CA ALA A 54 8.42 2.87 6.08
C ALA A 54 7.00 2.31 5.86
N MET A 55 6.06 2.68 6.74
CA MET A 55 4.70 2.15 6.68
C MET A 55 3.92 2.66 5.48
N ALA A 56 4.05 3.94 5.09
CA ALA A 56 3.43 4.48 3.88
C ALA A 56 3.94 3.72 2.64
N GLY A 57 5.25 3.51 2.53
CA GLY A 57 5.83 2.76 1.42
C GLY A 57 5.32 1.32 1.33
N VAL A 58 5.11 0.66 2.47
CA VAL A 58 4.61 -0.71 2.53
C VAL A 58 3.11 -0.80 2.22
N VAL A 59 2.29 0.15 2.67
CA VAL A 59 0.87 0.19 2.32
C VAL A 59 0.68 0.40 0.80
N VAL A 60 1.51 1.24 0.18
CA VAL A 60 1.53 1.37 -1.29
C VAL A 60 1.97 0.07 -1.96
N ASP A 61 3.02 -0.58 -1.44
CA ASP A 61 3.48 -1.87 -1.98
C ASP A 61 2.41 -2.97 -1.86
N LEU A 62 1.65 -2.99 -0.78
CA LEU A 62 0.53 -3.90 -0.56
C LEU A 62 -0.61 -3.64 -1.55
N ALA A 63 -1.03 -2.38 -1.70
CA ALA A 63 -2.10 -2.01 -2.63
C ALA A 63 -1.69 -2.31 -4.08
N TRP A 64 -0.44 -2.01 -4.44
CA TRP A 64 0.10 -2.31 -5.76
C TRP A 64 0.16 -3.81 -6.05
N TRP A 65 0.61 -4.62 -5.09
CA TRP A 65 0.59 -6.07 -5.22
C TRP A 65 -0.83 -6.59 -5.42
N LEU A 66 -1.78 -6.18 -4.58
CA LEU A 66 -3.18 -6.60 -4.70
C LEU A 66 -3.82 -6.18 -6.04
N ASP A 67 -3.55 -4.98 -6.52
CA ASP A 67 -4.07 -4.45 -7.79
C ASP A 67 -3.54 -5.22 -9.02
N THR A 68 -2.38 -5.87 -8.89
CA THR A 68 -1.64 -6.43 -10.05
C THR A 68 -1.31 -7.92 -9.94
N CYS A 69 -1.65 -8.56 -8.82
CA CYS A 69 -1.52 -10.00 -8.63
C CYS A 69 -2.47 -10.77 -9.57
N ASP A 70 -2.09 -12.00 -9.90
CA ASP A 70 -2.91 -12.85 -10.77
C ASP A 70 -4.17 -13.33 -10.02
N GLU A 71 -5.26 -13.59 -10.74
CA GLU A 71 -6.50 -14.13 -10.13
C GLU A 71 -6.29 -15.49 -9.43
N ASP A 72 -5.26 -16.23 -9.83
CA ASP A 72 -4.84 -17.49 -9.19
C ASP A 72 -4.11 -17.25 -7.85
N GLU A 73 -3.55 -16.06 -7.62
CA GLU A 73 -2.89 -15.68 -6.36
C GLU A 73 -3.90 -15.14 -5.34
N VAL A 74 -4.78 -14.24 -5.77
CA VAL A 74 -5.87 -13.70 -4.95
C VAL A 74 -7.09 -13.51 -5.84
N ASP A 75 -8.20 -14.16 -5.47
CA ASP A 75 -9.48 -14.01 -6.14
C ASP A 75 -9.88 -12.53 -6.20
N SER A 76 -10.30 -12.05 -7.38
CA SER A 76 -10.58 -10.62 -7.60
C SER A 76 -11.67 -10.08 -6.67
N HIS A 77 -12.61 -10.91 -6.22
CA HIS A 77 -13.60 -10.49 -5.23
C HIS A 77 -12.95 -10.20 -3.87
N VAL A 78 -11.96 -11.01 -3.48
CA VAL A 78 -11.17 -10.79 -2.26
C VAL A 78 -10.32 -9.53 -2.39
N VAL A 79 -9.61 -9.36 -3.52
CA VAL A 79 -8.83 -8.14 -3.82
C VAL A 79 -9.69 -6.89 -3.62
N VAL A 80 -10.86 -6.83 -4.26
CA VAL A 80 -11.79 -5.68 -4.15
C VAL A 80 -12.19 -5.44 -2.70
N LYS A 81 -12.55 -6.48 -1.95
CA LYS A 81 -12.99 -6.34 -0.55
C LYS A 81 -11.91 -5.79 0.37
N VAL A 82 -10.68 -6.26 0.18
CA VAL A 82 -9.53 -5.84 0.96
C VAL A 82 -9.15 -4.39 0.62
N LEU A 83 -9.08 -4.04 -0.67
CA LEU A 83 -8.78 -2.67 -1.09
C LEU A 83 -9.88 -1.68 -0.67
N GLU A 84 -11.16 -2.07 -0.73
CA GLU A 84 -12.27 -1.27 -0.19
C GLU A 84 -12.07 -0.93 1.30
N SER A 85 -11.56 -1.88 2.09
CA SER A 85 -11.26 -1.64 3.50
C SER A 85 -10.06 -0.72 3.71
N VAL A 86 -9.00 -0.88 2.92
CA VAL A 86 -7.86 0.06 2.94
C VAL A 86 -8.34 1.48 2.66
N VAL A 87 -9.18 1.67 1.65
CA VAL A 87 -9.79 2.97 1.32
C VAL A 87 -10.64 3.49 2.47
N SER A 88 -11.47 2.64 3.08
CA SER A 88 -12.28 3.02 4.24
C SER A 88 -11.43 3.52 5.41
N ASP A 89 -10.36 2.80 5.76
CA ASP A 89 -9.46 3.18 6.86
C ASP A 89 -8.72 4.49 6.58
N LEU A 90 -8.33 4.71 5.32
CA LEU A 90 -7.70 5.96 4.88
C LEU A 90 -8.68 7.14 4.87
N ASP A 91 -9.96 6.91 4.57
CA ASP A 91 -10.96 7.97 4.57
C ASP A 91 -11.19 8.54 5.98
N GLU A 92 -11.11 7.68 7.00
CA GLU A 92 -11.26 8.03 8.41
C GLU A 92 -10.06 8.81 9.00
N LEU A 93 -8.97 8.98 8.24
CA LEU A 93 -7.80 9.71 8.72
C LEU A 93 -8.14 11.17 9.09
N PRO A 94 -7.72 11.65 10.26
CA PRO A 94 -7.77 13.07 10.58
C PRO A 94 -7.08 13.90 9.50
N ALA A 95 -7.60 15.09 9.19
CA ALA A 95 -7.09 15.92 8.10
C ALA A 95 -5.58 16.21 8.19
N ALA A 96 -5.03 16.34 9.40
CA ALA A 96 -3.60 16.51 9.61
C ALA A 96 -2.78 15.26 9.24
N HIS A 97 -3.29 14.07 9.57
CA HIS A 97 -2.68 12.79 9.20
C HIS A 97 -2.79 12.54 7.69
N ARG A 98 -3.94 12.84 7.08
CA ARG A 98 -4.12 12.79 5.62
C ARG A 98 -3.11 13.69 4.92
N ARG A 99 -2.97 14.94 5.36
CA ARG A 99 -1.96 15.88 4.81
C ARG A 99 -0.54 15.32 4.96
N ARG A 100 -0.20 14.81 6.14
CA ARG A 100 1.12 14.22 6.38
C ARG A 100 1.39 13.03 5.48
N LEU A 101 0.44 12.12 5.33
CA LEU A 101 0.58 10.97 4.43
C LEU A 101 0.87 11.43 2.99
N LEU A 102 0.14 12.44 2.49
CA LEU A 102 0.40 13.00 1.17
C LEU A 102 1.82 13.57 1.04
N ASP A 103 2.30 14.33 2.02
CA ASP A 103 3.67 14.86 2.02
C ASP A 103 4.71 13.72 1.97
N VAL A 104 4.49 12.64 2.73
CA VAL A 104 5.40 11.46 2.74
C VAL A 104 5.36 10.72 1.41
N LEU A 105 4.19 10.57 0.79
CA LEU A 105 4.06 9.92 -0.52
C LEU A 105 4.75 10.73 -1.62
N GLU A 106 4.65 12.06 -1.57
CA GLU A 106 5.38 12.95 -2.47
C GLU A 106 6.91 12.81 -2.30
N ASP A 107 7.40 12.84 -1.06
CA ASP A 107 8.82 12.66 -0.74
C ASP A 107 9.34 11.28 -1.20
N LEU A 108 8.57 10.22 -0.97
CA LEU A 108 8.90 8.87 -1.42
C LEU A 108 8.96 8.80 -2.95
N ALA A 109 7.96 9.35 -3.64
CA ALA A 109 7.93 9.35 -5.11
C ALA A 109 9.10 10.18 -5.70
N ALA A 110 9.46 11.29 -5.07
CA ALA A 110 10.60 12.10 -5.50
C ALA A 110 11.94 11.37 -5.37
N ALA A 111 12.09 10.53 -4.33
CA ALA A 111 13.30 9.78 -4.06
C ALA A 111 13.37 8.41 -4.77
N GLU A 112 12.24 7.86 -5.20
CA GLU A 112 12.14 6.49 -5.73
C GLU A 112 12.81 6.34 -7.10
N PRO A 113 13.86 5.50 -7.25
CA PRO A 113 14.51 5.28 -8.55
C PRO A 113 13.69 4.42 -9.51
N HIS A 114 12.90 3.46 -9.02
CA HIS A 114 12.15 2.51 -9.84
C HIS A 114 10.88 3.15 -10.42
N GLU A 115 10.81 3.29 -11.75
CA GLU A 115 9.73 4.00 -12.44
C GLU A 115 8.34 3.43 -12.11
N GLY A 116 8.20 2.11 -12.10
CA GLY A 116 6.95 1.44 -11.71
C GLY A 116 6.50 1.82 -10.31
N ARG A 117 7.42 1.85 -9.34
CA ARG A 117 7.06 2.14 -7.95
C ARG A 117 6.77 3.63 -7.76
N ARG A 118 7.55 4.47 -8.44
CA ARG A 118 7.33 5.92 -8.46
C ARG A 118 5.93 6.25 -8.98
N TYR A 119 5.50 5.58 -10.05
CA TYR A 119 4.16 5.73 -10.59
C TYR A 119 3.09 5.35 -9.55
N GLU A 120 3.23 4.20 -8.89
CA GLU A 120 2.26 3.76 -7.87
C GLU A 120 2.20 4.67 -6.66
N LEU A 121 3.34 5.19 -6.19
CA LEU A 121 3.37 6.19 -5.11
C LEU A 121 2.59 7.46 -5.46
N ARG A 122 2.56 7.85 -6.74
CA ARG A 122 1.80 9.01 -7.24
C ARG A 122 0.33 8.68 -7.55
N LEU A 123 0.05 7.45 -7.97
CA LEU A 123 -1.31 6.99 -8.25
C LEU A 123 -2.11 6.71 -6.97
N PHE A 124 -1.43 6.18 -5.95
CA PHE A 124 -2.07 5.74 -4.73
C PHE A 124 -2.98 6.79 -4.07
N PRO A 125 -2.60 8.08 -3.93
CA PRO A 125 -3.49 9.10 -3.39
C PRO A 125 -4.84 9.21 -4.12
N PHE A 126 -4.83 9.18 -5.45
CA PHE A 126 -6.04 9.26 -6.26
C PHE A 126 -6.84 7.96 -6.19
N ALA A 127 -6.17 6.82 -6.38
CA ALA A 127 -6.80 5.49 -6.36
C ALA A 127 -7.48 5.17 -5.02
N THR A 128 -7.00 5.77 -3.93
CA THR A 128 -7.54 5.59 -2.58
C THR A 128 -8.46 6.73 -2.11
N GLY A 129 -8.73 7.74 -2.95
CA GLY A 129 -9.58 8.88 -2.60
C GLY A 129 -8.97 9.84 -1.56
N LEU A 130 -7.66 9.76 -1.31
CA LEU A 130 -6.94 10.76 -0.51
C LEU A 130 -6.89 12.11 -1.25
N THR A 131 -6.88 12.09 -2.59
CA THR A 131 -7.01 13.25 -3.48
C THR A 131 -8.12 13.05 -4.50
N GLU A 132 -8.70 14.15 -5.00
CA GLU A 132 -9.73 14.12 -6.06
C GLU A 132 -9.12 14.06 -7.47
N GLU A 133 -7.93 14.63 -7.64
CA GLU A 133 -7.25 14.75 -8.93
C GLU A 133 -6.26 13.60 -9.12
N GLU A 134 -6.28 13.01 -10.31
CA GLU A 134 -5.24 12.11 -10.81
C GLU A 134 -4.04 12.95 -11.27
N PHE A 135 -2.84 12.36 -11.23
CA PHE A 135 -1.61 12.97 -11.71
C PHE A 135 -1.40 12.68 -13.20
N ASP A 136 -0.84 13.66 -13.93
CA ASP A 136 -0.67 13.60 -15.39
C ASP A 136 0.57 12.80 -15.83
N ASP A 137 0.66 11.51 -15.49
CA ASP A 137 1.69 10.60 -16.04
C ASP A 137 1.04 9.36 -16.69
N ASP A 138 1.58 8.94 -17.83
CA ASP A 138 1.22 7.65 -18.43
C ASP A 138 1.75 6.49 -17.54
N PRO A 139 0.99 5.39 -17.39
CA PRO A 139 1.48 4.23 -16.68
C PRO A 139 2.72 3.65 -17.39
N PRO A 140 3.77 3.27 -16.62
CA PRO A 140 4.91 2.59 -17.21
C PRO A 140 4.50 1.24 -17.81
N GLY A 141 5.30 0.71 -18.73
CA GLY A 141 5.15 -0.69 -19.19
C GLY A 141 5.18 -1.66 -17.99
N PRO A 142 4.77 -2.92 -18.20
CA PRO A 142 3.78 -3.58 -17.35
C PRO A 142 3.79 -3.13 -15.89
N ARG A 143 2.64 -2.68 -15.37
CA ARG A 143 2.42 -2.25 -13.98
C ARG A 143 2.56 -3.37 -12.94
N ALA A 144 3.24 -4.49 -13.21
CA ALA A 144 3.37 -5.58 -12.26
C ALA A 144 4.17 -5.16 -11.02
N TRP A 145 3.70 -5.57 -9.84
CA TRP A 145 4.44 -5.35 -8.60
C TRP A 145 5.82 -6.00 -8.65
N VAL A 146 6.86 -5.21 -8.35
CA VAL A 146 8.24 -5.66 -8.27
C VAL A 146 8.62 -5.72 -6.78
N PRO A 147 9.26 -6.77 -6.24
CA PRO A 147 9.75 -6.79 -4.86
C PRO A 147 10.74 -5.67 -4.52
N PRO A 148 10.78 -5.13 -3.29
CA PRO A 148 11.74 -4.08 -2.90
C PRO A 148 13.21 -4.38 -3.23
N ALA A 149 13.64 -5.63 -3.10
CA ALA A 149 15.01 -6.05 -3.39
C ALA A 149 15.38 -6.06 -4.89
N ALA A 150 14.40 -5.91 -5.78
CA ALA A 150 14.55 -5.93 -7.23
C ALA A 150 14.29 -4.57 -7.90
N ARG A 151 14.14 -3.51 -7.10
CA ARG A 151 13.88 -2.12 -7.53
C ARG A 151 15.15 -1.28 -7.56
#